data_AF-A0A377ZA02-F1
#
_entry.id   AF-A0A377ZA02-F1
#
_cell.length_a   1.000
_cell.length_b   1.000
_cell.length_c   1.000
_cell.angle_alpha   90.00
_cell.angle_beta   90.00
_cell.angle_gamma   90.00
#
_symmetry.space_group_name_H-M   'P 1'
#
loop_
_entity.id
_entity.type
_entity.pdbx_description
1 polymer ?
#
loop_
_entity_poly.entity_id
_entity_poly.type
_entity_poly.pdbx_seq_one_letter_code
_entity_poly.pdbx_strand_id
1 'polypeptide(L)'
;MTITPQQLIALLPLLIVGLTVVVVMLSIAWRRNHFLNATLSVLGLNAALVSLWFVGQNGAMDVTPLIRVDGYAMLYTGLVLLASLATCTFAYPWLEGYKDNKEEFYLLVLIAALGGILLAGANHLAALFLGIELISLPLFGLVGYAFRQKRSLEASIKYTILSAAASSFLLFGMALVYANSGNLSFLALGKSLADNMLHEPLLLAGLGLMIVGLGFKLSLVPFHLWTPDVYQGAPAPVSTFLATASKIAIFGVVMRLFLYMPVGNSEAVRVVLGLIAFASIIFGNLMALSQTNIKRLLGYSSISHLGYLLVALIALQSGEMSMEAVGVYLAGYLFSSLGAFGVVSLMSSPYRGPDADSLFSYPRPVLAPSDPVGCDDGDDALPGRHPDDPRLYR
;
A
#
# COMPACT_ATOMS: atom_id res chain seq x y z
N MET A 1 -28.74 18.56 -2.30
CA MET A 1 -28.51 17.52 -1.28
C MET A 1 -27.86 18.19 -0.08
N THR A 2 -28.49 18.16 1.08
CA THR A 2 -27.90 18.59 2.35
C THR A 2 -27.41 17.35 3.10
N ILE A 3 -26.31 17.48 3.86
CA ILE A 3 -25.76 16.40 4.67
C ILE A 3 -26.51 16.36 6.00
N THR A 4 -27.11 15.22 6.34
CA THR A 4 -27.82 15.03 7.62
C THR A 4 -26.85 14.68 8.76
N PRO A 5 -27.24 14.83 10.04
CA PRO A 5 -26.41 14.41 11.16
C PRO A 5 -26.01 12.93 11.13
N GLN A 6 -26.91 12.05 10.65
CA GLN A 6 -26.62 10.62 10.48
C GLN A 6 -25.51 10.40 9.43
N GLN A 7 -25.55 11.14 8.34
CA GLN A 7 -24.51 11.11 7.30
C GLN A 7 -23.17 11.66 7.79
N LEU A 8 -23.16 12.63 8.72
CA LEU A 8 -21.93 13.07 9.39
C LEU A 8 -21.34 11.99 10.27
N ILE A 9 -22.17 11.23 11.00
CA ILE A 9 -21.70 10.08 11.79
C ILE A 9 -21.16 8.99 10.86
N ALA A 10 -21.76 8.75 9.69
CA ALA A 10 -21.22 7.80 8.72
C ALA A 10 -19.83 8.24 8.17
N LEU A 11 -19.55 9.54 8.10
CA LEU A 11 -18.24 10.09 7.70
C LEU A 11 -17.26 10.29 8.86
N LEU A 12 -17.62 9.90 10.09
CA LEU A 12 -16.83 10.16 11.29
C LEU A 12 -15.34 9.75 11.18
N PRO A 13 -14.95 8.56 10.67
CA PRO A 13 -13.54 8.21 10.51
C PRO A 13 -12.80 9.16 9.56
N LEU A 14 -13.44 9.56 8.46
CA LEU A 14 -12.87 10.49 7.49
C LEU A 14 -12.69 11.90 8.10
N LEU A 15 -13.69 12.36 8.87
CA LEU A 15 -13.65 13.66 9.55
C LEU A 15 -12.56 13.70 10.63
N ILE A 16 -12.41 12.63 11.42
CA ILE A 16 -11.39 12.54 12.47
C ILE A 16 -9.99 12.54 11.87
N VAL A 17 -9.75 11.75 10.82
CA VAL A 17 -8.43 11.75 10.14
C VAL A 17 -8.16 13.11 9.49
N GLY A 18 -9.14 13.71 8.83
CA GLY A 18 -9.01 15.06 8.26
C GLY A 18 -8.71 16.14 9.30
N LEU A 19 -9.38 16.10 10.45
CA LEU A 19 -9.08 16.98 11.58
C LEU A 19 -7.67 16.74 12.11
N THR A 20 -7.26 15.47 12.25
CA THR A 20 -5.91 15.10 12.70
C THR A 20 -4.83 15.63 11.76
N VAL A 21 -5.04 15.55 10.44
CA VAL A 21 -4.15 16.15 9.43
C VAL A 21 -3.95 17.64 9.70
N VAL A 22 -5.03 18.40 9.87
CA VAL A 22 -4.96 19.85 10.13
C VAL A 22 -4.28 20.15 11.47
N VAL A 23 -4.64 19.43 12.53
CA VAL A 23 -4.06 19.62 13.87
C VAL A 23 -2.56 19.33 13.87
N VAL A 24 -2.13 18.23 13.25
CA VAL A 24 -0.71 17.88 13.15
C VAL A 24 0.03 18.90 12.28
N MET A 25 -0.54 19.33 11.15
CA MET A 25 0.07 20.37 10.31
C MET A 25 0.29 21.68 11.08
N LEU A 26 -0.71 22.14 11.83
CA LEU A 26 -0.61 23.35 12.66
C LEU A 26 0.38 23.16 13.82
N SER A 27 0.40 21.98 14.44
CA SER A 27 1.37 21.63 15.48
C SER A 27 2.81 21.66 14.94
N ILE A 28 3.06 21.13 13.74
CA ILE A 28 4.36 21.20 13.06
C ILE A 28 4.77 22.65 12.79
N ALA A 29 3.85 23.47 12.29
CA ALA A 29 4.11 24.87 11.97
C ALA A 29 4.42 25.70 13.23
N TRP A 30 3.76 25.39 14.35
CA TRP A 30 3.96 26.08 15.63
C TRP A 30 5.21 25.60 16.39
N ARG A 31 5.37 24.28 16.54
CA ARG A 31 6.46 23.66 17.29
C ARG A 31 6.85 22.30 16.69
N ARG A 32 8.06 22.23 16.15
CA ARG A 32 8.66 20.98 15.66
C ARG A 32 9.10 20.08 16.81
N ASN A 33 8.17 19.24 17.26
CA ASN A 33 8.41 18.21 18.26
C ASN A 33 7.96 16.84 17.73
N HIS A 34 8.93 15.97 17.51
CA HIS A 34 8.72 14.61 16.99
C HIS A 34 7.75 13.79 17.85
N PHE A 35 7.95 13.76 19.17
CA PHE A 35 7.10 12.98 20.09
C PHE A 35 5.64 13.48 20.08
N LEU A 36 5.44 14.79 20.10
CA LEU A 36 4.10 15.38 20.08
C LEU A 36 3.35 15.06 18.78
N ASN A 37 4.00 15.23 17.63
CA ASN A 37 3.33 15.00 16.34
C ASN A 37 3.08 13.51 16.08
N ALA A 38 3.96 12.62 16.52
CA ALA A 38 3.74 11.18 16.46
C ALA A 38 2.56 10.76 17.35
N THR A 39 2.52 11.22 18.60
CA THR A 39 1.43 10.90 19.54
C THR A 39 0.08 11.44 19.08
N LEU A 40 0.02 12.68 18.59
CA LEU A 40 -1.20 13.25 17.99
C LEU A 40 -1.70 12.40 16.81
N SER A 41 -0.80 11.96 15.93
CA SER A 41 -1.15 11.13 14.78
C SER A 41 -1.71 9.76 15.20
N VAL A 42 -1.05 9.10 16.16
CA VAL A 42 -1.51 7.79 16.68
C VAL A 42 -2.85 7.92 17.42
N LEU A 43 -3.04 8.97 18.21
CA LEU A 43 -4.31 9.24 18.89
C LEU A 43 -5.44 9.49 17.88
N GLY A 44 -5.18 10.27 16.84
CA GLY A 44 -6.16 10.52 15.77
C GLY A 44 -6.56 9.24 15.02
N LEU A 45 -5.59 8.38 14.68
CA LEU A 45 -5.86 7.09 14.05
C LEU A 45 -6.65 6.13 14.95
N ASN A 46 -6.34 6.08 16.25
CA ASN A 46 -7.11 5.30 17.22
C ASN A 46 -8.53 5.84 17.40
N ALA A 47 -8.69 7.16 17.47
CA ALA A 47 -10.01 7.79 17.52
C ALA A 47 -10.83 7.45 16.27
N ALA A 48 -10.21 7.44 15.08
CA ALA A 48 -10.87 7.01 13.84
C ALA A 48 -11.22 5.52 13.85
N LEU A 49 -10.40 4.64 14.43
CA LEU A 49 -10.75 3.21 14.60
C LEU A 49 -11.95 3.02 15.52
N VAL A 50 -11.94 3.69 16.69
CA VAL A 50 -13.08 3.65 17.63
C VAL A 50 -14.33 4.26 16.98
N SER A 51 -14.17 5.26 16.11
CA SER A 51 -15.29 5.88 15.39
C SER A 51 -16.09 4.89 14.54
N LEU A 52 -15.46 3.81 14.05
CA LEU A 52 -16.13 2.76 13.26
C LEU A 52 -17.22 2.05 14.07
N TRP A 53 -17.08 1.94 15.38
CA TRP A 53 -18.13 1.39 16.25
C TRP A 53 -19.42 2.21 16.16
N PHE A 54 -19.31 3.54 16.17
CA PHE A 54 -20.46 4.44 16.03
C PHE A 54 -21.05 4.41 14.62
N VAL A 55 -20.21 4.25 13.59
CA VAL A 55 -20.68 4.04 12.21
C VAL A 55 -21.53 2.77 12.12
N GLY A 56 -21.08 1.68 12.75
CA GLY A 56 -21.77 0.39 12.74
C GLY A 56 -23.18 0.42 13.33
N GLN A 57 -23.44 1.33 14.28
CA GLN A 57 -24.77 1.47 14.90
C GLN A 57 -25.80 2.14 13.99
N ASN A 58 -25.35 2.96 13.02
CA ASN A 58 -26.24 3.72 12.15
C ASN A 58 -26.69 2.97 10.88
N GLY A 59 -26.13 1.78 10.62
CA GLY A 59 -26.45 0.98 9.44
C GLY A 59 -25.86 1.53 8.14
N ALA A 60 -26.08 0.81 7.04
CA ALA A 60 -25.56 1.16 5.73
C ALA A 60 -26.32 2.34 5.11
N MET A 61 -25.61 3.33 4.58
CA MET A 61 -26.20 4.50 3.92
C MET A 61 -25.30 5.12 2.86
N ASP A 62 -25.93 5.79 1.89
CA ASP A 62 -25.24 6.67 0.94
C ASP A 62 -25.17 8.09 1.52
N VAL A 63 -23.96 8.60 1.73
CA VAL A 63 -23.75 9.94 2.27
C VAL A 63 -23.85 10.98 1.16
N THR A 64 -23.24 10.69 0.03
CA THR A 64 -23.32 11.48 -1.20
C THR A 64 -23.38 10.52 -2.38
N PRO A 65 -23.64 10.99 -3.62
CA PRO A 65 -23.53 10.13 -4.81
C PRO A 65 -22.12 9.52 -4.98
N LEU A 66 -21.11 10.09 -4.32
CA LEU A 66 -19.72 9.65 -4.38
C LEU A 66 -19.37 8.57 -3.35
N ILE A 67 -20.05 8.53 -2.21
CA ILE A 67 -19.61 7.75 -1.04
C ILE A 67 -20.78 6.94 -0.46
N ARG A 68 -20.57 5.62 -0.40
CA ARG A 68 -21.43 4.63 0.26
C ARG A 68 -20.71 4.02 1.46
N VAL A 69 -21.33 4.13 2.62
CA VAL A 69 -20.82 3.59 3.89
C VAL A 69 -21.66 2.37 4.28
N ASP A 70 -21.03 1.21 4.33
CA ASP A 70 -21.63 -0.10 4.66
C ASP A 70 -20.57 -0.98 5.36
N GLY A 71 -20.93 -2.21 5.74
CA GLY A 71 -20.00 -3.13 6.41
C GLY A 71 -18.72 -3.42 5.62
N TYR A 72 -18.80 -3.36 4.29
CA TYR A 72 -17.64 -3.46 3.41
C TYR A 72 -16.72 -2.25 3.60
N ALA A 73 -17.25 -1.03 3.48
CA ALA A 73 -16.46 0.18 3.68
C ALA A 73 -15.83 0.22 5.08
N MET A 74 -16.55 -0.28 6.11
CA MET A 74 -16.03 -0.37 7.47
C MET A 74 -14.84 -1.32 7.59
N LEU A 75 -14.91 -2.52 7.00
CA LEU A 75 -13.82 -3.50 7.03
C LEU A 75 -12.55 -2.92 6.41
N TYR A 76 -12.63 -2.38 5.20
CA TYR A 76 -11.47 -1.85 4.50
C TYR A 76 -10.93 -0.57 5.16
N THR A 77 -11.81 0.29 5.69
CA THR A 77 -11.39 1.44 6.51
C THR A 77 -10.61 0.98 7.74
N GLY A 78 -11.08 -0.06 8.44
CA GLY A 78 -10.39 -0.63 9.58
C GLY A 78 -9.00 -1.16 9.23
N LEU A 79 -8.88 -1.93 8.14
CA LEU A 79 -7.60 -2.46 7.67
C LEU A 79 -6.61 -1.34 7.28
N VAL A 80 -7.07 -0.30 6.60
CA VAL A 80 -6.24 0.87 6.23
C VAL A 80 -5.77 1.62 7.47
N LEU A 81 -6.65 1.84 8.45
CA LEU A 81 -6.30 2.52 9.70
C LEU A 81 -5.29 1.69 10.52
N LEU A 82 -5.46 0.37 10.61
CA LEU A 82 -4.50 -0.52 11.28
C LEU A 82 -3.13 -0.51 10.59
N ALA A 83 -3.10 -0.56 9.26
CA ALA A 83 -1.87 -0.45 8.47
C ALA A 83 -1.16 0.91 8.68
N SER A 84 -1.94 1.99 8.73
CA SER A 84 -1.44 3.35 8.97
C SER A 84 -0.87 3.50 10.38
N LEU A 85 -1.56 2.96 11.39
CA LEU A 85 -1.12 2.97 12.78
C LEU A 85 0.20 2.20 12.92
N ALA A 86 0.27 0.99 12.37
CA ALA A 86 1.50 0.19 12.38
C ALA A 86 2.65 0.90 11.65
N THR A 87 2.37 1.60 10.55
CA THR A 87 3.37 2.39 9.84
C THR A 87 3.93 3.51 10.72
N CYS A 88 3.07 4.26 11.41
CA CYS A 88 3.51 5.34 12.31
C CYS A 88 4.33 4.82 13.50
N THR A 89 3.97 3.66 14.07
CA THR A 89 4.70 3.05 15.18
C THR A 89 6.06 2.52 14.74
N PHE A 90 6.14 1.83 13.60
CA PHE A 90 7.41 1.36 13.01
C PHE A 90 8.31 2.51 12.55
N ALA A 91 7.71 3.61 12.07
CA ALA A 91 8.47 4.77 11.65
C ALA A 91 9.09 5.54 12.82
N TYR A 92 8.57 5.44 14.04
CA TYR A 92 9.06 6.25 15.15
C TYR A 92 10.54 6.00 15.49
N PRO A 93 10.99 4.75 15.77
CA PRO A 93 12.41 4.48 16.03
C PRO A 93 13.29 4.74 14.80
N TRP A 94 12.75 4.46 13.60
CA TRP A 94 13.47 4.74 12.35
C TRP A 94 13.73 6.25 12.19
N LEU A 95 12.72 7.08 12.40
CA LEU A 95 12.84 8.55 12.33
C LEU A 95 13.66 9.12 13.48
N GLU A 96 13.74 8.47 14.63
CA GLU A 96 14.58 8.93 15.74
C GLU A 96 16.06 9.04 15.31
N GLY A 97 16.52 8.08 14.51
CA GLY A 97 17.85 8.10 13.88
C GLY A 97 17.98 9.03 12.66
N TYR A 98 16.89 9.60 12.15
CA TYR A 98 16.90 10.50 10.98
C TYR A 98 17.34 11.92 11.39
N LYS A 99 18.20 12.55 10.58
CA LYS A 99 18.84 13.84 10.93
C LYS A 99 18.06 15.07 10.51
N ASP A 100 17.25 14.97 9.46
CA ASP A 100 16.42 16.06 8.96
C ASP A 100 15.04 16.04 9.66
N ASN A 101 14.09 16.87 9.22
CA ASN A 101 12.77 16.98 9.86
C ASN A 101 12.01 15.65 9.79
N LYS A 102 11.34 15.28 10.88
CA LYS A 102 10.72 13.95 11.09
C LYS A 102 9.21 14.01 11.00
N GLU A 103 8.65 15.18 11.22
CA GLU A 103 7.25 15.37 11.52
C GLU A 103 6.37 15.30 10.27
N GLU A 104 6.89 15.79 9.13
CA GLU A 104 6.19 15.73 7.84
C GLU A 104 5.88 14.29 7.41
N PHE A 105 6.65 13.30 7.88
CA PHE A 105 6.37 11.88 7.65
C PHE A 105 4.95 11.49 8.08
N TYR A 106 4.56 11.83 9.30
CA TYR A 106 3.25 11.47 9.86
C TYR A 106 2.13 12.20 9.13
N LEU A 107 2.36 13.45 8.73
CA LEU A 107 1.41 14.23 7.94
C LEU A 107 1.13 13.54 6.59
N LEU A 108 2.17 13.07 5.89
CA LEU A 108 2.02 12.36 4.62
C LEU A 108 1.28 11.03 4.80
N VAL A 109 1.57 10.27 5.87
CA VAL A 109 0.84 9.02 6.19
C VAL A 109 -0.64 9.30 6.45
N LEU A 110 -0.97 10.33 7.22
CA LEU A 110 -2.37 10.69 7.52
C LEU A 110 -3.15 11.11 6.26
N ILE A 111 -2.52 11.89 5.36
CA ILE A 111 -3.15 12.27 4.08
C ILE A 111 -3.40 11.03 3.21
N ALA A 112 -2.42 10.12 3.15
CA ALA A 112 -2.58 8.88 2.38
C ALA A 112 -3.66 7.95 2.99
N ALA A 113 -3.72 7.87 4.32
CA ALA A 113 -4.77 7.14 5.04
C ALA A 113 -6.16 7.71 4.72
N LEU A 114 -6.31 9.04 4.68
CA LEU A 114 -7.55 9.71 4.29
C LEU A 114 -7.99 9.29 2.87
N GLY A 115 -7.05 9.23 1.91
CA GLY A 115 -7.31 8.69 0.57
C GLY A 115 -7.77 7.24 0.58
N GLY A 116 -7.15 6.39 1.41
CA GLY A 116 -7.56 5.00 1.58
C GLY A 116 -8.97 4.82 2.15
N ILE A 117 -9.37 5.67 3.10
CA ILE A 117 -10.75 5.70 3.65
C ILE A 117 -11.74 6.13 2.56
N LEU A 118 -11.40 7.14 1.75
CA LEU A 118 -12.22 7.56 0.62
C LEU A 118 -12.41 6.40 -0.39
N LEU A 119 -11.36 5.64 -0.69
CA LEU A 119 -11.43 4.48 -1.58
C LEU A 119 -12.33 3.38 -1.03
N ALA A 120 -12.23 3.08 0.27
CA ALA A 120 -13.07 2.06 0.92
C ALA A 120 -14.57 2.37 0.80
N GLY A 121 -14.94 3.66 0.83
CA GLY A 121 -16.31 4.14 0.69
C GLY A 121 -16.73 4.54 -0.73
N ALA A 122 -15.82 4.56 -1.71
CA ALA A 122 -16.11 5.12 -3.03
C ALA A 122 -17.20 4.33 -3.78
N ASN A 123 -18.16 5.05 -4.38
CA ASN A 123 -19.23 4.49 -5.23
C ASN A 123 -19.31 5.18 -6.61
N HIS A 124 -18.30 5.97 -6.95
CA HIS A 124 -18.27 6.84 -8.11
C HIS A 124 -16.85 6.97 -8.66
N LEU A 125 -16.68 7.03 -9.98
CA LEU A 125 -15.36 7.08 -10.61
C LEU A 125 -14.53 8.29 -10.16
N ALA A 126 -15.16 9.44 -9.95
CA ALA A 126 -14.48 10.62 -9.39
C ALA A 126 -13.93 10.38 -7.97
N ALA A 127 -14.69 9.70 -7.09
CA ALA A 127 -14.24 9.38 -5.74
C ALA A 127 -13.09 8.35 -5.77
N LEU A 128 -13.15 7.39 -6.69
CA LEU A 128 -12.06 6.45 -6.96
C LEU A 128 -10.79 7.21 -7.38
N PHE A 129 -10.89 8.10 -8.37
CA PHE A 129 -9.74 8.87 -8.85
C PHE A 129 -9.13 9.74 -7.74
N LEU A 130 -9.95 10.51 -7.03
CA LEU A 130 -9.50 11.36 -5.93
C LEU A 130 -8.88 10.55 -4.78
N GLY A 131 -9.46 9.39 -4.44
CA GLY A 131 -8.89 8.53 -3.42
C GLY A 131 -7.53 7.95 -3.81
N ILE A 132 -7.33 7.61 -5.09
CA ILE A 132 -6.03 7.17 -5.62
C ILE A 132 -5.03 8.33 -5.62
N GLU A 133 -5.41 9.55 -6.00
CA GLU A 133 -4.49 10.69 -5.94
C GLU A 133 -4.10 11.03 -4.49
N LEU A 134 -5.06 11.02 -3.57
CA LEU A 134 -4.80 11.24 -2.14
C LEU A 134 -3.87 10.20 -1.52
N ILE A 135 -3.91 8.94 -1.98
CA ILE A 135 -2.94 7.93 -1.52
C ILE A 135 -1.56 8.10 -2.20
N SER A 136 -1.54 8.54 -3.46
CA SER A 136 -0.34 8.53 -4.29
C SER A 136 0.58 9.73 -4.06
N LEU A 137 0.02 10.94 -3.99
CA LEU A 137 0.81 12.16 -3.82
C LEU A 137 1.66 12.15 -2.54
N PRO A 138 1.14 11.74 -1.37
CA PRO A 138 1.96 11.65 -0.17
C PRO A 138 2.98 10.51 -0.25
N LEU A 139 2.64 9.41 -0.94
CA LEU A 139 3.56 8.31 -1.17
C LEU A 139 4.80 8.73 -1.97
N PHE A 140 4.69 9.69 -2.89
CA PHE A 140 5.86 10.21 -3.63
C PHE A 140 6.91 10.80 -2.67
N GLY A 141 6.44 11.59 -1.71
CA GLY A 141 7.27 12.17 -0.64
C GLY A 141 7.76 11.12 0.34
N LEU A 142 6.92 10.15 0.74
CA LEU A 142 7.32 9.08 1.66
C LEU A 142 8.41 8.18 1.07
N VAL A 143 8.31 7.78 -0.21
CA VAL A 143 9.35 6.99 -0.88
C VAL A 143 10.68 7.75 -0.93
N GLY A 144 10.61 9.06 -1.18
CA GLY A 144 11.76 9.96 -1.23
C GLY A 144 12.16 10.55 0.12
N TYR A 145 11.62 10.08 1.24
CA TYR A 145 11.82 10.75 2.53
C TYR A 145 13.30 10.79 2.93
N ALA A 146 14.07 9.76 2.56
CA ALA A 146 15.52 9.69 2.73
C ALA A 146 16.29 10.10 1.45
N PHE A 147 15.85 11.15 0.74
CA PHE A 147 16.36 11.57 -0.57
C PHE A 147 17.89 11.78 -0.66
N ARG A 148 18.59 12.00 0.46
CA ARG A 148 20.07 12.08 0.48
C ARG A 148 20.72 10.76 0.02
N GLN A 149 20.02 9.64 0.15
CA GLN A 149 20.47 8.34 -0.38
C GLN A 149 20.04 8.22 -1.85
N LYS A 150 21.01 7.95 -2.73
CA LYS A 150 20.76 7.81 -4.18
C LYS A 150 19.63 6.82 -4.50
N ARG A 151 19.54 5.71 -3.75
CA ARG A 151 18.50 4.68 -3.94
C ARG A 151 17.09 5.21 -3.63
N SER A 152 16.92 5.96 -2.55
CA SER A 152 15.62 6.55 -2.17
C SER A 152 15.18 7.62 -3.17
N LEU A 153 16.10 8.47 -3.62
CA LEU A 153 15.80 9.48 -4.64
C LEU A 153 15.43 8.84 -5.99
N GLU A 154 16.21 7.84 -6.44
CA GLU A 154 15.91 7.10 -7.68
C GLU A 154 14.55 6.41 -7.61
N ALA A 155 14.24 5.74 -6.49
CA ALA A 155 12.95 5.11 -6.25
C ALA A 155 11.79 6.12 -6.28
N SER A 156 11.95 7.29 -5.65
CA SER A 156 10.93 8.34 -5.62
C SER A 156 10.64 8.90 -7.01
N ILE A 157 11.68 9.17 -7.81
CA ILE A 157 11.54 9.68 -9.18
C ILE A 157 10.88 8.62 -10.08
N LYS A 158 11.36 7.37 -10.03
CA LYS A 158 10.78 6.24 -10.79
C LYS A 158 9.29 6.08 -10.44
N TYR A 159 8.97 6.03 -9.15
CA TYR A 159 7.60 5.87 -8.68
C TYR A 159 6.71 7.03 -9.11
N THR A 160 7.16 8.27 -8.94
CA THR A 160 6.40 9.47 -9.27
C THR A 160 6.05 9.52 -10.77
N ILE A 161 7.03 9.33 -11.65
CA ILE A 161 6.82 9.37 -13.11
C ILE A 161 5.87 8.27 -13.55
N LEU A 162 6.13 7.03 -13.12
CA LEU A 162 5.32 5.88 -13.52
C LEU A 162 3.90 5.94 -12.93
N SER A 163 3.77 6.41 -11.69
CA SER A 163 2.49 6.59 -11.02
C SER A 163 1.67 7.72 -11.65
N ALA A 164 2.29 8.83 -12.04
CA ALA A 164 1.62 9.90 -12.78
C ALA A 164 1.12 9.40 -14.14
N ALA A 165 1.95 8.65 -14.89
CA ALA A 165 1.55 8.05 -16.15
C ALA A 165 0.36 7.08 -15.98
N ALA A 166 0.40 6.20 -14.98
CA ALA A 166 -0.71 5.29 -14.66
C ALA A 166 -2.00 6.03 -14.30
N SER A 167 -1.90 7.15 -13.59
CA SER A 167 -3.05 7.97 -13.21
C SER A 167 -3.64 8.71 -14.42
N SER A 168 -2.80 9.14 -15.37
CA SER A 168 -3.25 9.66 -16.68
C SER A 168 -4.00 8.60 -17.49
N PHE A 169 -3.49 7.36 -17.56
CA PHE A 169 -4.20 6.24 -18.21
C PHE A 169 -5.55 5.96 -17.55
N LEU A 170 -5.58 5.94 -16.22
CA LEU A 170 -6.80 5.73 -15.45
C LEU A 170 -7.84 6.83 -15.74
N LEU A 171 -7.42 8.10 -15.69
CA LEU A 171 -8.31 9.24 -15.92
C LEU A 171 -8.83 9.26 -17.36
N PHE A 172 -7.97 9.00 -18.34
CA PHE A 172 -8.40 8.92 -19.74
C PHE A 172 -9.35 7.74 -19.97
N GLY A 173 -9.09 6.59 -19.33
CA GLY A 173 -10.02 5.45 -19.34
C GLY A 173 -11.39 5.81 -18.78
N MET A 174 -11.45 6.49 -17.64
CA MET A 174 -12.71 6.99 -17.06
C MET A 174 -13.43 7.97 -18.00
N ALA A 175 -12.68 8.85 -18.68
CA ALA A 175 -13.26 9.79 -19.64
C ALA A 175 -13.91 9.07 -20.83
N LEU A 176 -13.29 8.00 -21.35
CA LEU A 176 -13.89 7.20 -22.42
C LEU A 176 -15.13 6.42 -21.96
N VAL A 177 -15.09 5.83 -20.76
CA VAL A 177 -16.26 5.16 -20.16
C VAL A 177 -17.42 6.15 -19.97
N TYR A 178 -17.11 7.35 -19.49
CA TYR A 178 -18.10 8.42 -19.32
C TYR A 178 -18.65 8.93 -20.65
N ALA A 179 -17.80 9.11 -21.67
CA ALA A 179 -18.23 9.59 -22.99
C ALA A 179 -19.28 8.67 -23.62
N ASN A 180 -19.19 7.37 -23.36
CA ASN A 180 -20.13 6.38 -23.87
C ASN A 180 -21.39 6.23 -22.99
N SER A 181 -21.23 6.22 -21.66
CA SER A 181 -22.32 5.90 -20.72
C SER A 181 -23.08 7.11 -20.17
N GLY A 182 -22.50 8.32 -20.26
CA GLY A 182 -23.05 9.54 -19.68
C GLY A 182 -23.14 9.56 -18.15
N ASN A 183 -22.54 8.57 -17.46
CA ASN A 183 -22.60 8.46 -16.00
C ASN A 183 -21.25 8.05 -15.40
N LEU A 184 -21.05 8.32 -14.11
CA LEU A 184 -19.83 8.05 -13.37
C LEU A 184 -20.07 7.21 -12.11
N SER A 185 -21.32 6.96 -11.73
CA SER A 185 -21.69 6.07 -10.63
C SER A 185 -21.50 4.61 -11.04
N PHE A 186 -20.91 3.79 -10.16
CA PHE A 186 -20.64 2.38 -10.44
C PHE A 186 -21.92 1.61 -10.79
N LEU A 187 -23.01 1.87 -10.06
CA LEU A 187 -24.30 1.22 -10.30
C LEU A 187 -24.90 1.58 -11.66
N ALA A 188 -24.81 2.85 -12.06
CA ALA A 188 -25.34 3.31 -13.33
C ALA A 188 -24.53 2.76 -14.51
N LEU A 189 -23.21 2.69 -14.37
CA LEU A 189 -22.32 2.02 -15.32
C LEU A 189 -22.69 0.54 -15.46
N GLY A 190 -22.91 -0.15 -14.34
CA GLY A 190 -23.35 -1.55 -14.34
C GLY A 190 -24.64 -1.80 -15.11
N LYS A 191 -25.64 -0.92 -14.98
CA LYS A 191 -26.90 -1.00 -15.73
C LYS A 191 -26.68 -0.78 -17.23
N SER A 192 -25.93 0.26 -17.60
CA SER A 192 -25.61 0.57 -19.01
C SER A 192 -24.87 -0.59 -19.70
N LEU A 193 -24.04 -1.34 -18.97
CA LEU A 193 -23.33 -2.51 -19.49
C LEU A 193 -24.24 -3.74 -19.71
N ALA A 194 -25.30 -3.88 -18.91
CA ALA A 194 -26.25 -5.00 -19.04
C ALA A 194 -27.10 -4.90 -20.31
N ASP A 195 -27.34 -3.68 -20.81
CA ASP A 195 -28.15 -3.40 -22.01
C ASP A 195 -27.39 -3.61 -23.33
N ASN A 196 -26.51 -4.63 -23.41
CA ASN A 196 -25.68 -5.01 -24.58
C ASN A 196 -24.57 -4.03 -25.02
N MET A 197 -24.23 -3.00 -24.24
CA MET A 197 -23.13 -2.08 -24.56
C MET A 197 -21.71 -2.68 -24.38
N LEU A 198 -21.58 -3.92 -23.90
CA LEU A 198 -20.27 -4.59 -23.71
C LEU A 198 -19.48 -4.84 -25.00
N HIS A 199 -20.10 -4.66 -26.17
CA HIS A 199 -19.44 -4.77 -27.47
C HIS A 199 -18.96 -3.43 -28.02
N GLU A 200 -19.26 -2.31 -27.34
CA GLU A 200 -18.84 -0.99 -27.79
C GLU A 200 -17.31 -0.84 -27.68
N PRO A 201 -16.59 -0.62 -28.79
CA PRO A 201 -15.13 -0.55 -28.78
C PRO A 201 -14.59 0.55 -27.86
N LEU A 202 -15.32 1.67 -27.75
CA LEU A 202 -14.94 2.80 -26.92
C LEU A 202 -14.95 2.45 -25.42
N LEU A 203 -15.96 1.68 -25.00
CA LEU A 203 -16.13 1.23 -23.63
C LEU A 203 -15.05 0.22 -23.24
N LEU A 204 -14.76 -0.75 -24.11
CA LEU A 204 -13.68 -1.72 -23.92
C LEU A 204 -12.30 -1.04 -23.88
N ALA A 205 -12.06 -0.05 -24.75
CA ALA A 205 -10.85 0.74 -24.70
C ALA A 205 -10.72 1.52 -23.38
N GLY A 206 -11.81 2.15 -22.92
CA GLY A 206 -11.85 2.85 -21.63
C GLY A 206 -11.54 1.92 -20.45
N LEU A 207 -12.19 0.75 -20.41
CA LEU A 207 -11.95 -0.27 -19.39
C LEU A 207 -10.51 -0.81 -19.45
N GLY A 208 -9.96 -1.03 -20.64
CA GLY A 208 -8.56 -1.44 -20.82
C GLY A 208 -7.57 -0.43 -20.24
N LEU A 209 -7.78 0.87 -20.47
CA LEU A 209 -6.94 1.92 -19.91
C LEU A 209 -7.12 2.07 -18.38
N MET A 210 -8.32 1.85 -17.86
CA MET A 210 -8.55 1.74 -16.41
C MET A 210 -7.78 0.55 -15.82
N ILE A 211 -7.77 -0.60 -16.49
CA ILE A 211 -6.99 -1.79 -16.08
C ILE A 211 -5.48 -1.48 -16.08
N VAL A 212 -4.97 -0.71 -17.03
CA VAL A 212 -3.56 -0.26 -17.02
C VAL A 212 -3.25 0.52 -15.74
N GLY A 213 -4.07 1.53 -15.42
CA GLY A 213 -3.87 2.37 -14.24
C GLY A 213 -4.02 1.60 -12.91
N LEU A 214 -5.07 0.80 -12.77
CA LEU A 214 -5.31 -0.02 -11.59
C LEU A 214 -4.26 -1.14 -11.45
N GLY A 215 -3.88 -1.77 -12.57
CA GLY A 215 -2.85 -2.79 -12.63
C GLY A 215 -1.49 -2.28 -12.18
N PHE A 216 -1.12 -1.05 -12.58
CA PHE A 216 0.08 -0.39 -12.06
C PHE A 216 0.01 -0.23 -10.54
N LYS A 217 -1.08 0.34 -10.00
CA LYS A 217 -1.24 0.59 -8.57
C LYS A 217 -1.23 -0.69 -7.72
N LEU A 218 -1.74 -1.79 -8.27
CA LEU A 218 -1.76 -3.11 -7.65
C LEU A 218 -0.49 -3.93 -7.92
N SER A 219 0.51 -3.40 -8.63
CA SER A 219 1.73 -4.13 -9.00
C SER A 219 1.48 -5.40 -9.83
N LEU A 220 0.45 -5.43 -10.67
CA LEU A 220 0.10 -6.59 -11.50
C LEU A 220 0.95 -6.62 -12.78
N VAL A 221 1.31 -7.81 -13.27
CA VAL A 221 2.03 -8.00 -14.54
C VAL A 221 1.11 -7.61 -15.71
N PRO A 222 1.55 -6.78 -16.69
CA PRO A 222 2.92 -6.32 -16.97
C PRO A 222 3.35 -5.01 -16.29
N PHE A 223 2.50 -4.37 -15.49
CA PHE A 223 2.72 -3.05 -14.87
C PHE A 223 3.46 -3.10 -13.51
N HIS A 224 4.20 -4.17 -13.25
CA HIS A 224 4.78 -4.51 -11.94
C HIS A 224 6.23 -4.04 -11.73
N LEU A 225 6.94 -3.65 -12.80
CA LEU A 225 8.40 -3.45 -12.83
C LEU A 225 8.94 -2.44 -11.79
N TRP A 226 8.12 -1.48 -11.38
CA TRP A 226 8.46 -0.48 -10.37
C TRP A 226 8.58 -1.07 -8.95
N THR A 227 7.86 -2.16 -8.67
CA THR A 227 7.63 -2.66 -7.31
C THR A 227 8.93 -3.02 -6.58
N PRO A 228 9.85 -3.84 -7.14
CA PRO A 228 11.05 -4.24 -6.43
C PRO A 228 11.98 -3.06 -6.13
N ASP A 229 12.15 -2.15 -7.09
CA ASP A 229 13.03 -0.99 -6.97
C ASP A 229 12.49 0.01 -5.93
N VAL A 230 11.18 0.27 -5.95
CA VAL A 230 10.56 1.20 -5.00
C VAL A 230 10.53 0.62 -3.59
N TYR A 231 10.26 -0.68 -3.45
CA TYR A 231 10.27 -1.35 -2.15
C TYR A 231 11.65 -1.34 -1.51
N GLN A 232 12.70 -1.52 -2.31
CA GLN A 232 14.08 -1.49 -1.86
C GLN A 232 14.55 -0.07 -1.52
N GLY A 233 14.25 0.91 -2.38
CA GLY A 233 14.72 2.28 -2.20
C GLY A 233 13.98 3.08 -1.14
N ALA A 234 12.72 2.74 -0.84
CA ALA A 234 11.95 3.41 0.19
C ALA A 234 12.40 3.03 1.62
N PRO A 235 12.23 3.93 2.59
CA PRO A 235 12.33 3.59 4.01
C PRO A 235 11.47 2.37 4.35
N ALA A 236 11.96 1.46 5.19
CA ALA A 236 11.23 0.23 5.51
C ALA A 236 9.80 0.46 6.07
N PRO A 237 9.54 1.46 6.94
CA PRO A 237 8.17 1.78 7.35
C PRO A 237 7.28 2.21 6.17
N VAL A 238 7.83 2.91 5.18
CA VAL A 238 7.09 3.32 3.97
C VAL A 238 6.76 2.11 3.10
N SER A 239 7.69 1.17 2.94
CA SER A 239 7.43 -0.09 2.24
C SER A 239 6.32 -0.91 2.92
N THR A 240 6.21 -0.82 4.26
CA THR A 240 5.10 -1.41 5.02
C THR A 240 3.75 -0.82 4.56
N PHE A 241 3.62 0.50 4.57
CA PHE A 241 2.41 1.21 4.17
C PHE A 241 2.05 0.96 2.70
N LEU A 242 3.06 1.02 1.83
CA LEU A 242 2.93 0.80 0.39
C LEU A 242 2.46 -0.63 0.07
N ALA A 243 2.95 -1.63 0.82
CA ALA A 243 2.52 -3.02 0.67
C ALA A 243 1.11 -3.27 1.22
N THR A 244 0.75 -2.61 2.32
CA THR A 244 -0.49 -2.89 3.05
C THR A 244 -1.59 -1.87 2.73
N ALA A 245 -1.60 -0.72 3.41
CA ALA A 245 -2.65 0.29 3.32
C ALA A 245 -3.00 0.65 1.87
N SER A 246 -1.98 0.91 1.04
CA SER A 246 -2.18 1.29 -0.36
C SER A 246 -2.87 0.19 -1.17
N LYS A 247 -2.38 -1.05 -1.07
CA LYS A 247 -2.91 -2.17 -1.88
C LYS A 247 -4.26 -2.64 -1.37
N ILE A 248 -4.48 -2.67 -0.06
CA ILE A 248 -5.77 -3.04 0.54
C ILE A 248 -6.86 -2.05 0.12
N ALA A 249 -6.59 -0.74 0.20
CA ALA A 249 -7.57 0.29 -0.19
C ALA A 249 -7.91 0.22 -1.69
N ILE A 250 -6.88 0.13 -2.55
CA ILE A 250 -7.07 0.10 -4.00
C ILE A 250 -7.76 -1.19 -4.43
N PHE A 251 -7.38 -2.34 -3.85
CA PHE A 251 -8.06 -3.59 -4.13
C PHE A 251 -9.51 -3.57 -3.63
N GLY A 252 -9.78 -2.91 -2.51
CA GLY A 252 -11.14 -2.70 -2.00
C GLY A 252 -12.03 -1.94 -2.98
N VAL A 253 -11.57 -0.80 -3.50
CA VAL A 253 -12.37 -0.07 -4.49
C VAL A 253 -12.52 -0.85 -5.80
N VAL A 254 -11.51 -1.62 -6.23
CA VAL A 254 -11.58 -2.46 -7.43
C VAL A 254 -12.62 -3.56 -7.27
N MET A 255 -12.61 -4.28 -6.14
CA MET A 255 -13.62 -5.29 -5.81
C MET A 255 -15.03 -4.69 -5.84
N ARG A 256 -15.22 -3.53 -5.19
CA ARG A 256 -16.51 -2.82 -5.20
C ARG A 256 -16.93 -2.37 -6.60
N LEU A 257 -16.00 -1.84 -7.40
CA LEU A 257 -16.25 -1.45 -8.77
C LEU A 257 -16.76 -2.64 -9.59
N PHE A 258 -16.06 -3.77 -9.56
CA PHE A 258 -16.42 -4.97 -10.32
C PHE A 258 -17.67 -5.67 -9.81
N LEU A 259 -18.04 -5.48 -8.55
CA LEU A 259 -19.30 -5.94 -7.99
C LEU A 259 -20.49 -5.18 -8.62
N TYR A 260 -20.43 -3.85 -8.66
CA TYR A 260 -21.52 -3.04 -9.21
C TYR A 260 -21.48 -2.95 -10.74
N MET A 261 -20.30 -3.07 -11.32
CA MET A 261 -20.04 -3.01 -12.75
C MET A 261 -19.59 -4.41 -13.19
N PRO A 262 -20.51 -5.34 -13.50
CA PRO A 262 -20.21 -6.75 -13.75
C PRO A 262 -19.53 -6.99 -15.11
N VAL A 263 -18.50 -6.20 -15.43
CA VAL A 263 -17.65 -6.33 -16.62
C VAL A 263 -16.97 -7.68 -16.69
N GLY A 264 -16.80 -8.37 -15.55
CA GLY A 264 -16.35 -9.76 -15.51
C GLY A 264 -17.26 -10.75 -16.27
N ASN A 265 -18.47 -10.34 -16.66
CA ASN A 265 -19.34 -11.11 -17.58
C ASN A 265 -18.80 -11.09 -19.01
N SER A 266 -18.07 -10.05 -19.40
CA SER A 266 -17.40 -10.01 -20.70
C SER A 266 -16.26 -11.03 -20.69
N GLU A 267 -16.35 -12.00 -21.59
CA GLU A 267 -15.32 -13.02 -21.78
C GLU A 267 -13.95 -12.36 -22.06
N ALA A 268 -13.92 -11.30 -22.87
CA ALA A 268 -12.70 -10.58 -23.20
C ALA A 268 -11.99 -10.02 -21.95
N VAL A 269 -12.73 -9.33 -21.07
CA VAL A 269 -12.15 -8.76 -19.84
C VAL A 269 -11.77 -9.87 -18.86
N ARG A 270 -12.57 -10.93 -18.76
CA ARG A 270 -12.26 -12.10 -17.93
C ARG A 270 -10.96 -12.78 -18.37
N VAL A 271 -10.76 -12.97 -19.67
CA VAL A 271 -9.53 -13.56 -20.24
C VAL A 271 -8.33 -12.66 -19.96
N VAL A 272 -8.45 -11.35 -20.18
CA VAL A 272 -7.35 -10.40 -19.90
C VAL A 272 -6.97 -10.42 -18.41
N LEU A 273 -7.95 -10.34 -17.50
CA LEU A 273 -7.69 -10.42 -16.07
C LEU A 273 -7.11 -11.78 -15.66
N GLY A 274 -7.57 -12.88 -16.27
CA GLY A 274 -7.04 -14.22 -16.04
C GLY A 274 -5.58 -14.35 -16.43
N LEU A 275 -5.20 -13.80 -17.59
CA LEU A 275 -3.81 -13.76 -18.04
C LEU A 275 -2.94 -12.91 -17.09
N ILE A 276 -3.43 -11.75 -16.67
CA ILE A 276 -2.75 -10.87 -15.70
C ILE A 276 -2.55 -11.58 -14.36
N ALA A 277 -3.58 -12.27 -13.84
CA ALA A 277 -3.51 -13.01 -12.59
C ALA A 277 -2.49 -14.14 -12.67
N PHE A 278 -2.60 -14.97 -13.70
CA PHE A 278 -1.71 -16.10 -13.95
C PHE A 278 -0.25 -15.64 -14.09
N ALA A 279 0.01 -14.62 -14.91
CA ALA A 279 1.34 -14.07 -15.08
C ALA A 279 1.88 -13.46 -13.77
N SER A 280 1.07 -12.75 -12.99
CA SER A 280 1.49 -12.15 -11.72
C SER A 280 1.91 -13.21 -10.68
N ILE A 281 1.19 -14.33 -10.61
CA ILE A 281 1.54 -15.46 -9.73
C ILE A 281 2.88 -16.07 -10.15
N ILE A 282 3.04 -16.38 -11.45
CA ILE A 282 4.24 -17.04 -11.97
C ILE A 282 5.46 -16.12 -11.84
N PHE A 283 5.40 -14.92 -12.41
CA PHE A 283 6.54 -14.00 -12.41
C PHE A 283 6.87 -13.50 -11.00
N GLY A 284 5.86 -13.28 -10.15
CA GLY A 284 6.06 -12.91 -8.75
C GLY A 284 6.86 -13.97 -7.99
N ASN A 285 6.45 -15.24 -8.08
CA ASN A 285 7.15 -16.32 -7.37
C ASN A 285 8.52 -16.65 -7.98
N LEU A 286 8.64 -16.74 -9.31
CA LEU A 286 9.90 -17.07 -9.97
C LEU A 286 10.98 -16.00 -9.75
N MET A 287 10.61 -14.72 -9.84
CA MET A 287 11.56 -13.63 -9.62
C MET A 287 11.91 -13.46 -8.14
N ALA A 288 11.03 -13.86 -7.21
CA ALA A 288 11.33 -13.87 -5.78
C ALA A 288 12.45 -14.86 -5.42
N LEU A 289 12.51 -16.03 -6.07
CA LEU A 289 13.51 -17.08 -5.77
C LEU A 289 14.95 -16.63 -6.00
N SER A 290 15.19 -15.72 -6.95
CA SER A 290 16.52 -15.22 -7.27
C SER A 290 16.94 -13.99 -6.45
N GLN A 291 16.08 -13.49 -5.55
CA GLN A 291 16.39 -12.31 -4.76
C GLN A 291 17.24 -12.64 -3.54
N THR A 292 18.34 -11.91 -3.39
CA THR A 292 19.16 -11.88 -2.17
C THR A 292 18.74 -10.77 -1.20
N ASN A 293 18.00 -9.77 -1.72
CA ASN A 293 17.52 -8.64 -0.95
C ASN A 293 16.11 -8.88 -0.41
N ILE A 294 15.91 -8.74 0.91
CA ILE A 294 14.63 -9.02 1.57
C ILE A 294 13.50 -8.08 1.12
N LYS A 295 13.77 -6.79 0.93
CA LYS A 295 12.75 -5.83 0.48
C LYS A 295 12.31 -6.11 -0.96
N ARG A 296 13.25 -6.46 -1.84
CA ARG A 296 12.94 -6.90 -3.22
C ARG A 296 12.13 -8.20 -3.19
N LEU A 297 12.53 -9.16 -2.37
CA LEU A 297 11.82 -10.44 -2.20
C LEU A 297 10.37 -10.21 -1.76
N LEU A 298 10.15 -9.37 -0.74
CA LEU A 298 8.80 -9.00 -0.28
C LEU A 298 8.01 -8.22 -1.34
N GLY A 299 8.69 -7.43 -2.18
CA GLY A 299 8.10 -6.78 -3.36
C GLY A 299 7.57 -7.78 -4.38
N TYR A 300 8.35 -8.79 -4.75
CA TYR A 300 7.93 -9.86 -5.67
C TYR A 300 6.87 -10.77 -5.06
N SER A 301 6.99 -11.10 -3.77
CA SER A 301 5.94 -11.80 -3.03
C SER A 301 4.62 -11.04 -3.09
N SER A 302 4.63 -9.71 -2.91
CA SER A 302 3.43 -8.88 -3.05
C SER A 302 2.81 -8.99 -4.44
N ILE A 303 3.60 -9.01 -5.52
CA ILE A 303 3.09 -9.18 -6.90
C ILE A 303 2.30 -10.49 -7.03
N SER A 304 2.82 -11.59 -6.48
CA SER A 304 2.17 -12.90 -6.48
C SER A 304 0.88 -12.90 -5.65
N HIS A 305 0.92 -12.33 -4.43
CA HIS A 305 -0.27 -12.25 -3.56
C HIS A 305 -1.41 -11.45 -4.19
N LEU A 306 -1.10 -10.40 -4.97
CA LEU A 306 -2.11 -9.62 -5.70
C LEU A 306 -2.66 -10.42 -6.89
N GLY A 307 -1.87 -11.31 -7.48
CA GLY A 307 -2.35 -12.30 -8.45
C GLY A 307 -3.35 -13.30 -7.83
N TYR A 308 -3.10 -13.82 -6.63
CA TYR A 308 -4.05 -14.70 -5.92
C TYR A 308 -5.38 -13.99 -5.61
N LEU A 309 -5.31 -12.73 -5.16
CA LEU A 309 -6.50 -11.91 -4.95
C LEU A 309 -7.26 -11.66 -6.26
N LEU A 310 -6.55 -11.47 -7.37
CA LEU A 310 -7.17 -11.28 -8.67
C LEU A 310 -7.94 -12.51 -9.15
N VAL A 311 -7.51 -13.73 -8.79
CA VAL A 311 -8.27 -14.97 -9.05
C VAL A 311 -9.64 -14.92 -8.35
N ALA A 312 -9.67 -14.49 -7.08
CA ALA A 312 -10.93 -14.36 -6.34
C ALA A 312 -11.83 -13.29 -6.96
N LEU A 313 -11.27 -12.15 -7.40
CA LEU A 313 -12.01 -11.11 -8.13
C LEU A 313 -12.65 -11.65 -9.41
N ILE A 314 -11.94 -12.48 -10.18
CA ILE A 314 -12.48 -13.09 -11.40
C ILE A 314 -13.64 -14.04 -11.08
N ALA A 315 -13.56 -14.75 -9.96
CA ALA A 315 -14.60 -15.69 -9.49
C ALA A 315 -15.80 -15.00 -8.79
N LEU A 316 -15.81 -13.67 -8.68
CA LEU A 316 -16.80 -12.90 -7.92
C LEU A 316 -18.26 -13.17 -8.33
N GLN A 317 -18.49 -13.46 -9.61
CA GLN A 317 -19.84 -13.69 -10.14
C GLN A 317 -20.36 -15.11 -9.93
N SER A 318 -19.46 -16.08 -9.75
CA SER A 318 -19.82 -17.50 -9.63
C SER A 318 -20.08 -17.96 -8.18
N GLY A 319 -19.77 -17.14 -7.18
CA GLY A 319 -19.95 -17.53 -5.78
C GLY A 319 -19.96 -16.38 -4.80
N GLU A 320 -20.98 -16.34 -3.95
CA GLU A 320 -21.16 -15.35 -2.88
C GLU A 320 -19.99 -15.35 -1.88
N MET A 321 -19.32 -16.50 -1.70
CA MET A 321 -18.14 -16.67 -0.84
C MET A 321 -16.88 -15.92 -1.33
N SER A 322 -16.84 -15.43 -2.58
CA SER A 322 -15.65 -14.75 -3.12
C SER A 322 -15.29 -13.49 -2.33
N MET A 323 -16.29 -12.66 -1.98
CA MET A 323 -16.05 -11.44 -1.21
C MET A 323 -15.51 -11.74 0.19
N GLU A 324 -16.07 -12.75 0.84
CA GLU A 324 -15.63 -13.18 2.18
C GLU A 324 -14.20 -13.71 2.14
N ALA A 325 -13.89 -14.57 1.16
CA ALA A 325 -12.54 -15.09 0.97
C ALA A 325 -11.51 -13.97 0.75
N VAL A 326 -11.84 -12.95 -0.04
CA VAL A 326 -10.99 -11.76 -0.24
C VAL A 326 -10.81 -10.99 1.07
N GLY A 327 -11.88 -10.79 1.85
CA GLY A 327 -11.81 -10.10 3.14
C GLY A 327 -10.89 -10.81 4.13
N VAL A 328 -11.07 -12.13 4.29
CA VAL A 328 -10.22 -12.98 5.15
C VAL A 328 -8.77 -12.96 4.67
N TYR A 329 -8.55 -13.12 3.37
CA TYR A 329 -7.22 -13.13 2.79
C TYR A 329 -6.51 -11.78 2.97
N LEU A 330 -7.19 -10.65 2.75
CA LEU A 330 -6.59 -9.32 2.95
C LEU A 330 -6.25 -9.05 4.41
N ALA A 331 -7.06 -9.53 5.36
CA ALA A 331 -6.72 -9.46 6.78
C ALA A 331 -5.47 -10.29 7.10
N GLY A 332 -5.39 -11.53 6.59
CA GLY A 332 -4.18 -12.35 6.74
C GLY A 332 -2.95 -11.72 6.08
N TYR A 333 -3.12 -11.16 4.88
CA TYR A 333 -2.07 -10.45 4.14
C TYR A 333 -1.59 -9.21 4.91
N LEU A 334 -2.50 -8.46 5.52
CA LEU A 334 -2.17 -7.32 6.38
C LEU A 334 -1.26 -7.77 7.53
N PHE A 335 -1.70 -8.70 8.37
CA PHE A 335 -0.94 -9.09 9.57
C PHE A 335 0.41 -9.75 9.24
N SER A 336 0.45 -10.61 8.22
CA SER A 336 1.70 -11.24 7.76
C SER A 336 2.69 -10.20 7.19
N SER A 337 2.21 -9.26 6.37
CA SER A 337 3.04 -8.19 5.82
C SER A 337 3.53 -7.23 6.91
N LEU A 338 2.67 -6.87 7.86
CA LEU A 338 3.06 -6.06 9.02
C LEU A 338 4.11 -6.78 9.89
N GLY A 339 3.99 -8.10 10.07
CA GLY A 339 4.99 -8.89 10.78
C GLY A 339 6.34 -8.90 10.06
N ALA A 340 6.34 -9.20 8.76
CA ALA A 340 7.56 -9.25 7.95
C ALA A 340 8.24 -7.88 7.85
N PHE A 341 7.52 -6.85 7.43
CA PHE A 341 8.08 -5.51 7.32
C PHE A 341 8.34 -4.85 8.68
N GLY A 342 7.60 -5.21 9.72
CA GLY A 342 7.87 -4.78 11.09
C GLY A 342 9.26 -5.19 11.54
N VAL A 343 9.62 -6.47 11.37
CA VAL A 343 10.98 -6.96 11.66
C VAL A 343 12.02 -6.25 10.80
N VAL A 344 11.78 -6.12 9.49
CA VAL A 344 12.69 -5.39 8.58
C VAL A 344 12.87 -3.92 9.02
N SER A 345 11.81 -3.27 9.50
CA SER A 345 11.85 -1.88 9.95
C SER A 345 12.60 -1.67 11.27
N LEU A 346 12.48 -2.62 12.21
CA LEU A 346 13.21 -2.60 13.48
C LEU A 346 14.70 -2.86 13.29
N MET A 347 15.05 -3.70 12.30
CA MET A 347 16.44 -3.99 11.94
C MET A 347 17.04 -2.92 11.03
N SER A 348 16.22 -2.17 10.30
CA SER A 348 16.62 -1.05 9.45
C SER A 348 16.95 0.18 10.30
N SER A 349 18.07 0.83 9.98
CA SER A 349 18.46 2.11 10.57
C SER A 349 18.82 3.09 9.46
N PRO A 350 18.44 4.37 9.56
CA PRO A 350 18.71 5.36 8.50
C PRO A 350 20.20 5.56 8.17
N TYR A 351 21.11 5.25 9.10
CA TYR A 351 22.54 5.53 8.95
C TYR A 351 23.51 4.45 9.47
N ARG A 352 23.04 3.30 10.00
CA ARG A 352 23.92 2.19 10.40
C ARG A 352 24.09 1.14 9.30
N GLY A 353 24.68 1.54 8.18
CA GLY A 353 24.99 0.67 7.04
C GLY A 353 23.89 0.63 5.96
N PRO A 354 24.03 -0.22 4.93
CA PRO A 354 22.89 -0.53 4.07
C PRO A 354 21.74 -0.99 4.98
N ASP A 355 20.48 -0.69 4.62
CA ASP A 355 19.33 -1.36 5.24
C ASP A 355 19.63 -2.85 5.41
N ALA A 356 19.06 -3.53 6.41
CA ALA A 356 19.18 -4.98 6.61
C ALA A 356 18.59 -5.72 5.40
N ASP A 357 19.31 -5.62 4.30
CA ASP A 357 18.93 -5.79 2.91
C ASP A 357 19.24 -7.23 2.56
N SER A 358 20.42 -7.71 2.98
CA SER A 358 20.83 -9.08 2.76
C SER A 358 20.07 -10.02 3.69
N LEU A 359 19.58 -11.13 3.15
CA LEU A 359 19.03 -12.24 3.95
C LEU A 359 19.99 -12.70 5.06
N PHE A 360 21.30 -12.58 4.84
CA PHE A 360 22.34 -12.92 5.81
C PHE A 360 22.41 -11.99 7.03
N SER A 361 21.80 -10.81 6.96
CA SER A 361 21.68 -9.89 8.11
C SER A 361 20.58 -10.31 9.11
N TYR A 362 19.83 -11.37 8.81
CA TYR A 362 18.85 -11.99 9.69
C TYR A 362 19.40 -13.32 10.23
N PRO A 363 20.32 -13.30 11.22
CA PRO A 363 20.65 -14.53 11.95
C PRO A 363 19.38 -15.03 12.67
N ARG A 364 19.13 -16.34 12.59
CA ARG A 364 17.97 -17.07 13.15
C ARG A 364 17.52 -16.49 14.51
N PRO A 365 16.28 -15.96 14.67
CA PRO A 365 15.84 -15.46 15.96
C PRO A 365 15.10 -16.51 16.80
N VAL A 366 15.51 -16.60 18.07
CA VAL A 366 14.68 -16.89 19.26
C VAL A 366 14.14 -18.33 19.40
N LEU A 367 15.05 -19.27 19.68
CA LEU A 367 14.83 -20.46 20.55
C LEU A 367 16.14 -21.09 21.08
N ALA A 368 17.31 -20.47 20.85
CA ALA A 368 18.53 -20.86 21.52
C ALA A 368 18.66 -20.01 22.80
N PRO A 369 18.77 -20.62 23.99
CA PRO A 369 18.98 -19.87 25.22
C PRO A 369 20.28 -19.08 25.09
N SER A 370 20.28 -17.92 25.73
CA SER A 370 21.45 -17.09 25.96
C SER A 370 22.58 -17.93 26.55
N ASP A 371 23.63 -18.19 25.78
CA ASP A 371 24.94 -18.45 26.37
C ASP A 371 25.69 -17.11 26.45
N PRO A 372 26.05 -16.65 27.66
CA PRO A 372 27.11 -15.68 27.81
C PRO A 372 28.46 -16.40 27.68
N VAL A 373 29.50 -15.65 27.31
CA VAL A 373 30.93 -16.01 27.43
C VAL A 373 31.56 -16.73 26.23
N GLY A 374 32.45 -15.99 25.56
CA GLY A 374 33.71 -16.41 24.93
C GLY A 374 33.83 -17.80 24.30
N CYS A 375 33.85 -17.84 22.96
CA CYS A 375 34.75 -18.73 22.25
C CYS A 375 35.98 -17.93 21.83
N ASP A 376 36.99 -18.03 22.68
CA ASP A 376 38.39 -17.77 22.39
C ASP A 376 38.90 -18.98 21.60
N ASP A 377 38.94 -18.89 20.26
CA ASP A 377 39.65 -19.89 19.44
C ASP A 377 41.11 -19.45 19.34
N GLY A 378 41.86 -19.72 20.40
CA GLY A 378 43.31 -19.78 20.38
C GLY A 378 43.76 -21.24 20.25
N ASP A 379 44.27 -21.61 19.08
CA ASP A 379 45.39 -22.55 18.95
C ASP A 379 45.89 -22.56 17.49
N ASP A 380 46.91 -21.75 17.23
CA ASP A 380 48.05 -22.08 16.35
C ASP A 380 49.06 -20.92 16.37
N ALA A 381 49.78 -20.80 17.48
CA ALA A 381 51.01 -20.01 17.57
C ALA A 381 52.21 -20.96 17.61
N LEU A 382 52.84 -21.19 16.45
CA LEU A 382 54.21 -21.72 16.40
C LEU A 382 55.21 -20.58 16.66
N PRO A 383 56.25 -20.79 17.49
CA PRO A 383 57.09 -19.72 17.99
C PRO A 383 58.26 -19.40 17.04
N GLY A 384 58.54 -18.10 16.91
CA GLY A 384 59.87 -17.60 16.57
C GLY A 384 60.03 -17.09 15.14
N ARG A 385 59.94 -15.78 14.97
CA ARG A 385 60.76 -14.98 14.03
C ARG A 385 60.70 -13.50 14.43
N HIS A 386 61.87 -12.95 14.73
CA HIS A 386 62.11 -11.54 15.07
C HIS A 386 61.85 -10.65 13.83
N PRO A 387 61.41 -9.39 14.00
CA PRO A 387 61.16 -8.48 12.89
C PRO A 387 62.46 -7.74 12.55
N ASP A 388 63.26 -8.28 11.63
CA ASP A 388 64.31 -7.57 10.87
C ASP A 388 64.93 -8.55 9.85
N ASP A 389 64.30 -8.73 8.68
CA ASP A 389 64.94 -9.41 7.53
C ASP A 389 64.74 -8.56 6.25
N PRO A 390 65.79 -7.87 5.77
CA PRO A 390 65.71 -7.00 4.60
C PRO A 390 65.92 -7.83 3.31
N ARG A 391 64.93 -8.63 2.92
CA ARG A 391 64.95 -9.38 1.64
C ARG A 391 63.63 -9.42 0.87
N LEU A 392 62.78 -8.41 1.02
CA LEU A 392 61.58 -8.24 0.20
C LEU A 392 61.62 -6.96 -0.63
N TYR A 393 62.63 -6.87 -1.49
CA TYR A 393 62.58 -6.07 -2.73
C TYR A 393 63.31 -6.83 -3.84
N ARG A 394 62.57 -7.66 -4.56
CA ARG A 394 62.80 -8.01 -5.97
C ARG A 394 61.48 -8.30 -6.64
#